data_AF-A0A923AHC0-F1
#
_entry.id   AF-A0A923AHC0-F1
#
_cell.length_a   1.000
_cell.length_b   1.000
_cell.length_c   1.000
_cell.angle_alpha   90.00
_cell.angle_beta   90.00
_cell.angle_gamma   90.00
#
_symmetry.space_group_name_H-M   'P 1'
#
loop_
_entity.id
_entity.type
_entity.pdbx_description
1 polymer ?
#
loop_
_entity_poly.entity_id
_entity_poly.type
_entity_poly.pdbx_seq_one_letter_code
_entity_poly.pdbx_strand_id
1 'polypeptide(L)'
;MRAFAALLDALVYTRGRNAKLKLIADYLRGTADPDRGWALAALTGGLDLAAVKPAVIRGLIEARVDPVLYRMSRDYVGDSAETVALLWPGVGAVDEGTPSLSAVVARLAGATRAAAPGVLAAMLDAMGANERFALLKMATGALRVGASARLAKTAFAQAFAVDLDAVEEYWHGQSPPYAALFAWAEGRAPAPVACDRPLFRPFMLAHPLADAVVDLRDYAAEWKWDGIRVQIVRVGGETRLYSRGGDDITAAFPDIAGAFTADGVVDGELMVRGTAQGIALGAASAASFNALQQRLGRKMVSAKLLATAPAFVRLYDVLFEGTEDVRDLPWSVRRLR
;
A
#
# COMPACT_ATOMS: atom_id res chain seq x y z
N MET A 1 19.83 -1.74 11.54
CA MET A 1 19.89 -0.62 10.56
C MET A 1 20.92 -0.86 9.45
N ARG A 2 22.16 -1.27 9.76
CA ARG A 2 23.23 -1.46 8.78
C ARG A 2 22.86 -2.34 7.58
N ALA A 3 22.32 -3.53 7.81
CA ALA A 3 21.89 -4.44 6.74
C ALA A 3 20.81 -3.80 5.85
N PHE A 4 19.86 -3.07 6.43
CA PHE A 4 18.81 -2.38 5.68
C PHE A 4 19.38 -1.23 4.84
N ALA A 5 20.35 -0.48 5.37
CA ALA A 5 21.06 0.55 4.62
C ALA A 5 21.80 -0.04 3.41
N ALA A 6 22.49 -1.16 3.59
CA ALA A 6 23.14 -1.88 2.49
C ALA A 6 22.15 -2.38 1.43
N LEU A 7 20.96 -2.86 1.84
CA LEU A 7 19.90 -3.22 0.90
C LEU A 7 19.44 -2.01 0.07
N LEU A 8 19.14 -0.88 0.71
CA LEU A 8 18.68 0.31 -0.01
C LEU A 8 19.73 0.83 -0.99
N ASP A 9 20.99 0.88 -0.57
CA ASP A 9 22.12 1.27 -1.42
C ASP A 9 22.22 0.37 -2.67
N ALA A 10 22.22 -0.96 -2.48
CA ALA A 10 22.24 -1.92 -3.58
C ALA A 10 21.04 -1.77 -4.53
N LEU A 11 19.84 -1.49 -4.00
CA LEU A 11 18.63 -1.30 -4.79
C LEU A 11 18.66 -0.04 -5.67
N VAL A 12 19.28 1.04 -5.19
CA VAL A 12 19.44 2.31 -5.93
C VAL A 12 20.29 2.10 -7.18
N TYR A 13 21.41 1.39 -7.07
CA TYR A 13 22.33 1.17 -8.19
C TYR A 13 21.94 0.02 -9.12
N THR A 14 21.04 -0.86 -8.68
CA THR A 14 20.57 -1.99 -9.50
C THR A 14 19.51 -1.53 -10.51
N ARG A 15 19.70 -1.82 -11.80
CA ARG A 15 18.70 -1.51 -12.84
C ARG A 15 17.76 -2.67 -13.17
N GLY A 16 18.26 -3.91 -13.06
CA GLY A 16 17.53 -5.11 -13.48
C GLY A 16 16.47 -5.56 -12.46
N ARG A 17 15.23 -5.77 -12.93
CA ARG A 17 14.11 -6.26 -12.11
C ARG A 17 14.46 -7.53 -11.32
N ASN A 18 15.02 -8.54 -12.00
CA ASN A 18 15.33 -9.83 -11.38
C ASN A 18 16.46 -9.73 -10.34
N ALA A 19 17.44 -8.85 -10.57
CA ALA A 19 18.49 -8.58 -9.59
C ALA A 19 17.92 -7.90 -8.34
N LYS A 20 16.97 -6.96 -8.48
CA LYS A 20 16.28 -6.36 -7.32
C LYS A 20 15.46 -7.38 -6.54
N LEU A 21 14.72 -8.25 -7.24
CA LEU A 21 13.98 -9.34 -6.60
C LEU A 21 14.91 -10.21 -5.75
N LYS A 22 16.06 -10.60 -6.33
CA LYS A 22 17.08 -11.37 -5.61
C LYS A 22 17.61 -10.63 -4.39
N LEU A 23 17.97 -9.35 -4.49
CA LEU A 23 18.46 -8.55 -3.36
C LEU A 23 17.46 -8.50 -2.20
N ILE A 24 16.18 -8.25 -2.50
CA ILE A 24 15.12 -8.21 -1.49
C ILE A 24 14.92 -9.62 -0.90
N ALA A 25 14.84 -10.65 -1.74
CA ALA A 25 14.63 -12.03 -1.28
C ALA A 25 15.79 -12.54 -0.39
N ASP A 26 17.03 -12.24 -0.77
CA ASP A 26 18.22 -12.58 0.02
C ASP A 26 18.20 -11.86 1.37
N TYR A 27 17.84 -10.58 1.40
CA TYR A 27 17.69 -9.83 2.65
C TYR A 27 16.62 -10.42 3.57
N LEU A 28 15.45 -10.79 3.01
CA LEU A 28 14.33 -11.35 3.78
C LEU A 28 14.65 -12.72 4.40
N ARG A 29 15.48 -13.52 3.73
CA ARG A 29 15.96 -14.81 4.26
C ARG A 29 17.09 -14.64 5.27
N GLY A 30 18.01 -13.71 5.02
CA GLY A 30 19.21 -13.51 5.83
C GLY A 30 19.03 -12.65 7.08
N THR A 31 17.93 -11.89 7.18
CA THR A 31 17.66 -11.00 8.32
C THR A 31 16.60 -11.59 9.23
N ALA A 32 16.82 -11.60 10.54
CA ALA A 32 15.87 -12.16 11.50
C ALA A 32 14.63 -11.26 11.72
N ASP A 33 13.58 -11.84 12.28
CA ASP A 33 12.45 -11.08 12.82
C ASP A 33 12.87 -10.27 14.06
N PRO A 34 12.30 -9.07 14.29
CA PRO A 34 11.30 -8.40 13.45
C PRO A 34 11.90 -7.46 12.39
N ASP A 35 13.22 -7.41 12.22
CA ASP A 35 13.91 -6.47 11.32
C ASP A 35 13.54 -6.69 9.85
N ARG A 36 13.46 -7.94 9.38
CA ARG A 36 13.01 -8.22 8.00
C ARG A 36 11.59 -7.73 7.71
N GLY A 37 10.70 -7.81 8.70
CA GLY A 37 9.33 -7.35 8.57
C GLY A 37 9.19 -5.83 8.53
N TRP A 38 10.00 -5.12 9.32
CA TRP A 38 10.07 -3.66 9.25
C TRP A 38 10.66 -3.16 7.92
N ALA A 39 11.68 -3.84 7.40
CA ALA A 39 12.23 -3.52 6.09
C ALA A 39 11.19 -3.72 4.97
N LEU A 40 10.45 -4.83 5.04
CA LEU A 40 9.37 -5.10 4.11
C LEU A 40 8.29 -4.02 4.18
N ALA A 41 7.88 -3.61 5.39
CA ALA A 41 6.94 -2.52 5.60
C ALA A 41 7.43 -1.18 5.02
N ALA A 42 8.72 -0.86 5.18
CA ALA A 42 9.31 0.32 4.56
C ALA A 42 9.25 0.24 3.02
N LEU A 43 9.60 -0.91 2.44
CA LEU A 43 9.59 -1.13 0.98
C LEU A 43 8.17 -1.09 0.36
N THR A 44 7.15 -1.48 1.12
CA THR A 44 5.75 -1.51 0.66
C THR A 44 4.96 -0.26 1.05
N GLY A 45 5.56 0.69 1.77
CA GLY A 45 4.86 1.88 2.27
C GLY A 45 3.89 1.60 3.43
N GLY A 46 4.03 0.45 4.11
CA GLY A 46 3.21 0.06 5.26
C GLY A 46 3.66 0.67 6.58
N LEU A 47 4.79 1.39 6.61
CA LEU A 47 5.33 2.05 7.81
C LEU A 47 4.99 3.55 7.81
N ASP A 48 4.26 4.01 8.83
CA ASP A 48 4.02 5.44 9.09
C ASP A 48 4.68 5.88 10.41
N LEU A 49 5.64 6.80 10.32
CA LEU A 49 6.29 7.43 11.47
C LEU A 49 5.80 8.87 11.57
N ALA A 50 4.56 9.03 12.04
CA ALA A 50 3.80 10.29 11.99
C ALA A 50 4.51 11.49 12.64
N ALA A 51 5.41 11.26 13.61
CA ALA A 51 6.16 12.31 14.30
C ALA A 51 7.36 12.85 13.50
N VAL A 52 7.82 12.14 12.47
CA VAL A 52 8.96 12.56 11.62
C VAL A 52 8.44 13.09 10.29
N LYS A 53 8.35 14.41 10.17
CA LYS A 53 7.93 15.09 8.94
C LYS A 53 9.11 15.79 8.25
N PRO A 54 9.04 16.05 6.93
CA PRO A 54 10.11 16.74 6.20
C PRO A 54 10.53 18.09 6.81
N ALA A 55 9.58 18.82 7.43
CA ALA A 55 9.87 20.08 8.12
C ALA A 55 10.76 19.89 9.36
N VAL A 56 10.59 18.78 10.10
CA VAL A 56 11.44 18.45 11.26
C VAL A 56 12.87 18.22 10.81
N ILE A 57 13.06 17.41 9.76
CA ILE A 57 14.38 17.13 9.19
C ILE A 57 15.07 18.41 8.73
N ARG A 58 14.33 19.29 8.03
CA ARG A 58 14.83 20.59 7.57
C ARG A 58 15.28 21.47 8.75
N GLY A 59 14.46 21.60 9.78
CA GLY A 59 14.81 22.40 10.96
C GLY A 59 16.05 21.84 11.69
N LEU A 60 16.20 20.51 11.74
CA LEU A 60 17.34 19.86 12.36
C LEU A 60 18.67 20.13 11.63
N ILE A 61 18.68 20.08 10.29
CA ILE A 61 19.89 20.34 9.50
C ILE A 61 20.22 21.84 9.46
N GLU A 62 19.23 22.73 9.32
CA GLU A 62 19.44 24.19 9.29
C GLU A 62 19.93 24.73 10.65
N ALA A 63 19.66 24.04 11.75
CA ALA A 63 20.22 24.35 13.07
C ALA A 63 21.69 23.92 13.24
N ARG A 64 22.21 23.08 12.34
CA ARG A 64 23.55 22.47 12.42
C ARG A 64 24.49 22.94 11.30
N VAL A 65 23.92 23.32 10.17
CA VAL A 65 24.64 23.70 8.96
C VAL A 65 24.03 24.99 8.42
N ASP A 66 24.88 25.84 7.83
CA ASP A 66 24.43 27.07 7.20
C ASP A 66 23.25 26.80 6.22
N PRO A 67 22.11 27.52 6.35
CA PRO A 67 20.95 27.28 5.52
C PRO A 67 21.18 27.53 4.02
N VAL A 68 22.09 28.43 3.63
CA VAL A 68 22.44 28.66 2.22
C VAL A 68 23.20 27.45 1.68
N LEU A 69 24.20 26.96 2.43
CA LEU A 69 24.96 25.77 2.06
C LEU A 69 24.06 24.53 1.93
N TYR A 70 23.12 24.34 2.86
CA TYR A 70 22.15 23.25 2.78
C TYR A 70 21.30 23.35 1.51
N ARG A 71 20.76 24.54 1.19
CA ARG A 71 19.95 24.73 -0.03
C ARG A 71 20.75 24.46 -1.30
N MET A 72 21.97 25.01 -1.41
CA MET A 72 22.85 24.77 -2.56
C MET A 72 23.17 23.28 -2.73
N SER A 73 23.49 22.60 -1.62
CA SER A 73 23.77 21.16 -1.63
C SER A 73 22.55 20.35 -2.04
N ARG A 74 21.37 20.70 -1.52
CA ARG A 74 20.11 20.04 -1.86
C ARG A 74 19.75 20.21 -3.33
N ASP A 75 20.00 21.39 -3.90
CA ASP A 75 19.70 21.65 -5.31
C ASP A 75 20.64 20.89 -6.24
N TYR A 76 21.89 20.66 -5.84
CA TYR A 76 22.83 19.81 -6.56
C TYR A 76 22.47 18.31 -6.48
N VAL A 77 22.19 17.80 -5.27
CA VAL A 77 21.92 16.37 -5.03
C VAL A 77 20.51 15.97 -5.50
N GLY A 78 19.53 16.86 -5.37
CA GLY A 78 18.15 16.63 -5.80
C GLY A 78 17.28 15.83 -4.80
N ASP A 79 17.88 15.21 -3.78
CA ASP A 79 17.20 14.48 -2.72
C ASP A 79 17.57 14.99 -1.32
N SER A 80 16.56 15.35 -0.53
CA SER A 80 16.78 15.90 0.81
C SER A 80 17.32 14.87 1.81
N ALA A 81 16.94 13.59 1.71
CA ALA A 81 17.43 12.59 2.64
C ALA A 81 18.93 12.31 2.39
N GLU A 82 19.33 12.22 1.12
CA GLU A 82 20.73 12.07 0.72
C GLU A 82 21.56 13.30 1.10
N THR A 83 21.05 14.50 0.84
CA THR A 83 21.74 15.74 1.21
C THR A 83 21.97 15.82 2.70
N VAL A 84 20.95 15.57 3.51
CA VAL A 84 21.08 15.60 4.97
C VAL A 84 22.01 14.50 5.45
N ALA A 85 21.93 13.28 4.90
CA ALA A 85 22.81 12.19 5.30
C ALA A 85 24.30 12.50 5.09
N LEU A 86 24.64 13.15 3.97
CA LEU A 86 26.00 13.55 3.61
C LEU A 86 26.47 14.79 4.39
N LEU A 87 25.59 15.77 4.57
CA LEU A 87 25.90 17.07 5.17
C LEU A 87 25.84 17.06 6.70
N TRP A 88 25.22 16.05 7.31
CA TRP A 88 25.07 15.97 8.76
C TRP A 88 26.43 15.97 9.46
N PRO A 89 26.72 16.96 10.34
CA PRO A 89 28.02 17.07 10.98
C PRO A 89 28.38 15.86 11.83
N GLY A 90 29.69 15.58 11.89
CA GLY A 90 30.24 14.49 12.70
C GLY A 90 30.54 13.22 11.90
N VAL A 91 31.69 12.62 12.20
CA VAL A 91 32.07 11.28 11.77
C VAL A 91 31.26 10.29 12.60
N GLY A 92 30.10 9.86 12.10
CA GLY A 92 29.27 8.87 12.79
C GLY A 92 30.12 7.68 13.27
N ALA A 93 29.81 7.10 14.43
CA ALA A 93 30.58 5.98 14.97
C ALA A 93 30.54 4.80 13.99
N VAL A 94 31.69 4.44 13.41
CA VAL A 94 31.73 3.54 12.24
C VAL A 94 31.56 2.07 12.62
N ASP A 95 31.84 1.63 13.86
CA ASP A 95 31.98 0.18 14.08
C ASP A 95 31.21 -0.49 15.23
N GLU A 96 30.86 0.16 16.34
CA GLU A 96 30.18 -0.53 17.44
C GLU A 96 28.90 0.19 17.87
N GLY A 97 27.75 -0.47 17.69
CA GLY A 97 26.48 -0.05 18.29
C GLY A 97 25.41 0.52 17.36
N THR A 98 25.51 0.38 16.02
CA THR A 98 24.39 0.77 15.14
C THR A 98 23.12 0.01 15.55
N PRO A 99 22.01 0.68 15.90
CA PRO A 99 20.81 0.01 16.36
C PRO A 99 20.20 -0.91 15.28
N SER A 100 19.49 -1.96 15.71
CA SER A 100 18.66 -2.77 14.81
C SER A 100 17.58 -1.91 14.15
N LEU A 101 17.04 -2.37 13.01
CA LEU A 101 15.97 -1.64 12.34
C LEU A 101 14.73 -1.52 13.24
N SER A 102 14.39 -2.59 13.94
CA SER A 102 13.33 -2.64 14.94
C SER A 102 13.55 -1.67 16.09
N ALA A 103 14.77 -1.53 16.62
CA ALA A 103 15.06 -0.57 17.69
C ALA A 103 14.88 0.87 17.22
N VAL A 104 15.27 1.18 15.98
CA VAL A 104 15.02 2.48 15.35
C VAL A 104 13.52 2.75 15.22
N VAL A 105 12.77 1.80 14.66
CA VAL A 105 11.31 1.95 14.48
C VAL A 105 10.61 2.12 15.82
N ALA A 106 10.91 1.28 16.81
CA ALA A 106 10.30 1.33 18.13
C ALA A 106 10.54 2.70 18.81
N ARG A 107 11.77 3.22 18.74
CA ARG A 107 12.13 4.53 19.30
C ARG A 107 11.40 5.69 18.62
N LEU A 108 11.31 5.69 17.28
CA LEU A 108 10.63 6.76 16.55
C LEU A 108 9.11 6.68 16.65
N ALA A 109 8.53 5.48 16.61
CA ALA A 109 7.10 5.26 16.76
C ALA A 109 6.62 5.61 18.18
N GLY A 110 7.44 5.35 19.20
CA GLY A 110 7.16 5.72 20.59
C GLY A 110 7.41 7.19 20.93
N ALA A 111 8.06 7.95 20.04
CA ALA A 111 8.38 9.35 20.30
C ALA A 111 7.15 10.25 20.11
N THR A 112 6.92 11.16 21.05
CA THR A 112 5.92 12.23 20.88
C THR A 112 6.39 13.21 19.81
N ARG A 113 5.47 14.01 19.26
CA ARG A 113 5.83 15.08 18.31
C ARG A 113 6.88 16.06 18.86
N ALA A 114 6.89 16.27 20.18
CA ALA A 114 7.87 17.13 20.85
C ALA A 114 9.24 16.45 21.01
N ALA A 115 9.27 15.14 21.31
CA ALA A 115 10.51 14.40 21.52
C ALA A 115 11.18 13.91 20.22
N ALA A 116 10.39 13.68 19.16
CA ALA A 116 10.86 13.10 17.90
C ALA A 116 12.05 13.83 17.25
N PRO A 117 12.13 15.17 17.23
CA PRO A 117 13.30 15.87 16.69
C PRO A 117 14.60 15.51 17.41
N GLY A 118 14.58 15.44 18.75
CA GLY A 118 15.74 15.07 19.57
C GLY A 118 16.14 13.61 19.40
N VAL A 119 15.15 12.70 19.37
CA VAL A 119 15.38 11.27 19.12
C VAL A 119 16.01 11.05 17.74
N LEU A 120 15.47 11.69 16.70
CA LEU A 120 15.99 11.59 15.35
C LEU A 120 17.41 12.15 15.25
N ALA A 121 17.68 13.32 15.84
CA ALA A 121 19.01 13.92 15.84
C ALA A 121 20.06 13.01 16.48
N ALA A 122 19.76 12.45 17.66
CA ALA A 122 20.67 11.54 18.35
C ALA A 122 20.98 10.27 17.53
N MET A 123 20.01 9.76 16.76
CA MET A 123 20.26 8.65 15.84
C MET A 123 21.15 9.07 14.68
N LEU A 124 20.92 10.24 14.08
CA LEU A 124 21.75 10.75 13.00
C LEU A 124 23.19 11.00 13.46
N ASP A 125 23.38 11.55 14.66
CA ASP A 125 24.70 11.74 15.27
C ASP A 125 25.47 10.41 15.43
N ALA A 126 24.76 9.32 15.74
CA ALA A 126 25.34 8.00 15.97
C ALA A 126 25.52 7.13 14.71
N MET A 127 25.09 7.58 13.53
CA MET A 127 25.06 6.78 12.30
C MET A 127 26.01 7.30 11.23
N GLY A 128 26.51 6.42 10.36
CA GLY A 128 27.23 6.80 9.14
C GLY A 128 26.29 7.29 8.03
N ALA A 129 26.84 7.85 6.95
CA ALA A 129 26.05 8.45 5.86
C ALA A 129 25.00 7.49 5.26
N ASN A 130 25.36 6.24 4.97
CA ASN A 130 24.42 5.27 4.38
C ASN A 130 23.28 4.92 5.34
N GLU A 131 23.55 4.83 6.64
CA GLU A 131 22.56 4.54 7.68
C GLU A 131 21.64 5.74 7.91
N ARG A 132 22.19 6.97 7.94
CA ARG A 132 21.42 8.22 7.99
C ARG A 132 20.47 8.32 6.79
N PHE A 133 20.97 8.05 5.59
CA PHE A 133 20.17 8.04 4.37
C PHE A 133 19.00 7.08 4.49
N ALA A 134 19.28 5.83 4.86
CA ALA A 134 18.25 4.81 5.02
C ALA A 134 17.23 5.15 6.12
N LEU A 135 17.68 5.73 7.24
CA LEU A 135 16.83 6.22 8.32
C LEU A 135 15.87 7.30 7.83
N LEU A 136 16.40 8.31 7.14
CA LEU A 136 15.62 9.45 6.63
C LEU A 136 14.64 9.01 5.54
N LYS A 137 15.07 8.14 4.63
CA LYS A 137 14.22 7.57 3.56
C LYS A 137 13.07 6.75 4.15
N MET A 138 13.36 5.91 5.13
CA MET A 138 12.34 5.14 5.85
C MET A 138 11.37 6.06 6.59
N ALA A 139 11.89 7.00 7.38
CA ALA A 139 11.05 7.86 8.22
C ALA A 139 10.14 8.81 7.44
N THR A 140 10.54 9.19 6.23
CA THR A 140 9.74 10.04 5.34
C THR A 140 8.81 9.25 4.41
N GLY A 141 8.95 7.92 4.33
CA GLY A 141 8.22 7.06 3.40
C GLY A 141 8.60 7.24 1.92
N ALA A 142 9.63 8.04 1.62
CA ALA A 142 10.01 8.44 0.26
C ALA A 142 11.26 7.69 -0.25
N LEU A 143 11.28 6.35 -0.11
CA LEU A 143 12.44 5.51 -0.42
C LEU A 143 13.04 5.78 -1.81
N ARG A 144 12.21 5.76 -2.87
CA ARG A 144 12.61 5.98 -4.27
C ARG A 144 13.80 5.11 -4.74
N VAL A 145 13.96 3.92 -4.18
CA VAL A 145 15.03 2.96 -4.52
C VAL A 145 14.71 2.08 -5.75
N GLY A 146 13.72 2.48 -6.54
CA GLY A 146 13.23 1.73 -7.70
C GLY A 146 12.71 0.33 -7.36
N ALA A 147 12.11 0.16 -6.17
CA ALA A 147 11.33 -1.01 -5.79
C ALA A 147 9.89 -0.58 -5.51
N SER A 148 8.93 -1.22 -6.17
CA SER A 148 7.50 -1.02 -5.91
C SER A 148 7.01 -1.98 -4.82
N ALA A 149 5.86 -1.68 -4.21
CA ALA A 149 5.22 -2.61 -3.26
C ALA A 149 4.99 -3.99 -3.89
N ARG A 150 4.52 -4.06 -5.14
CA ARG A 150 4.35 -5.32 -5.87
C ARG A 150 5.68 -6.06 -6.08
N LEU A 151 6.77 -5.34 -6.37
CA LEU A 151 8.10 -5.95 -6.50
C LEU A 151 8.55 -6.56 -5.18
N ALA A 152 8.33 -5.87 -4.05
CA ALA A 152 8.67 -6.37 -2.72
C ALA A 152 7.83 -7.60 -2.34
N LYS A 153 6.51 -7.61 -2.62
CA LYS A 153 5.64 -8.79 -2.44
C LYS A 153 6.06 -9.97 -3.32
N THR A 154 6.45 -9.70 -4.57
CA THR A 154 7.00 -10.73 -5.48
C THR A 154 8.30 -11.32 -4.92
N ALA A 155 9.20 -10.48 -4.39
CA ALA A 155 10.43 -10.94 -3.79
C ALA A 155 10.18 -11.76 -2.51
N PHE A 156 9.18 -11.38 -1.70
CA PHE A 156 8.73 -12.17 -0.56
C PHE A 156 8.24 -13.55 -1.00
N ALA A 157 7.36 -13.61 -2.01
CA ALA A 157 6.84 -14.86 -2.55
C ALA A 157 7.97 -15.79 -3.04
N GLN A 158 8.95 -15.23 -3.77
CA GLN A 158 10.14 -15.95 -4.25
C GLN A 158 11.07 -16.39 -3.11
N ALA A 159 11.24 -15.57 -2.07
CA ALA A 159 12.11 -15.87 -0.94
C ALA A 159 11.67 -17.12 -0.18
N PHE A 160 10.36 -17.32 -0.07
CA PHE A 160 9.76 -18.39 0.73
C PHE A 160 9.06 -19.46 -0.11
N ALA A 161 9.20 -19.41 -1.44
CA ALA A 161 8.58 -20.33 -2.39
C ALA A 161 7.06 -20.49 -2.19
N VAL A 162 6.37 -19.38 -1.91
CA VAL A 162 4.91 -19.31 -1.82
C VAL A 162 4.32 -18.62 -3.05
N ASP A 163 3.04 -18.83 -3.30
CA ASP A 163 2.33 -18.19 -4.39
C ASP A 163 2.13 -16.68 -4.16
N LEU A 164 2.31 -15.87 -5.21
CA LEU A 164 2.18 -14.41 -5.10
C LEU A 164 0.72 -13.99 -4.86
N ASP A 165 -0.24 -14.66 -5.48
CA ASP A 165 -1.64 -14.31 -5.33
C ASP A 165 -2.10 -14.62 -3.89
N ALA A 166 -1.61 -15.72 -3.30
CA ALA A 166 -1.78 -16.00 -1.88
C ALA A 166 -1.14 -14.92 -0.97
N VAL A 167 0.08 -14.46 -1.28
CA VAL A 167 0.71 -13.34 -0.56
C VAL A 167 -0.14 -12.08 -0.66
N GLU A 168 -0.65 -11.73 -1.85
CA GLU A 168 -1.49 -10.55 -2.04
C GLU A 168 -2.83 -10.69 -1.30
N GLU A 169 -3.44 -11.88 -1.31
CA GLU A 169 -4.69 -12.18 -0.59
C GLU A 169 -4.52 -12.03 0.92
N TYR A 170 -3.47 -12.61 1.49
CA TYR A 170 -3.24 -12.57 2.93
C TYR A 170 -2.62 -11.26 3.42
N TRP A 171 -2.14 -10.41 2.50
CA TRP A 171 -1.51 -9.14 2.86
C TRP A 171 -2.49 -8.18 3.53
N HIS A 172 -3.72 -8.13 3.02
CA HIS A 172 -4.74 -7.21 3.51
C HIS A 172 -5.15 -7.63 4.92
N GLY A 173 -5.24 -6.66 5.84
CA GLY A 173 -5.53 -6.94 7.25
C GLY A 173 -4.31 -7.32 8.11
N GLN A 174 -3.11 -7.41 7.53
CA GLN A 174 -1.88 -7.59 8.29
C GLN A 174 -1.25 -6.24 8.62
N SER A 175 -0.65 -6.17 9.81
CA SER A 175 0.11 -4.99 10.25
C SER A 175 1.60 -5.30 10.26
N PRO A 176 2.48 -4.33 9.94
CA PRO A 176 3.91 -4.43 10.21
C PRO A 176 4.17 -4.86 11.66
N PRO A 177 5.17 -5.72 11.92
CA PRO A 177 6.18 -6.24 11.00
C PRO A 177 5.73 -7.51 10.22
N TYR A 178 4.42 -7.74 10.03
CA TYR A 178 3.88 -8.86 9.25
C TYR A 178 4.24 -10.25 9.78
N ALA A 179 4.36 -10.40 11.10
CA ALA A 179 4.83 -11.64 11.73
C ALA A 179 4.02 -12.89 11.31
N ALA A 180 2.70 -12.77 11.19
CA ALA A 180 1.85 -13.88 10.77
C ALA A 180 2.10 -14.31 9.31
N LEU A 181 2.40 -13.34 8.43
CA LEU A 181 2.73 -13.61 7.03
C LEU A 181 4.06 -14.37 6.91
N PHE A 182 5.09 -13.98 7.67
CA PHE A 182 6.36 -14.72 7.73
C PHE A 182 6.19 -16.11 8.34
N ALA A 183 5.40 -16.24 9.42
CA ALA A 183 5.14 -17.54 10.04
C ALA A 183 4.45 -18.51 9.07
N TRP A 184 3.48 -18.03 8.29
CA TRP A 184 2.85 -18.82 7.23
C TRP A 184 3.83 -19.19 6.12
N ALA A 185 4.56 -18.22 5.58
CA ALA A 185 5.46 -18.44 4.44
C ALA A 185 6.62 -19.41 4.78
N GLU A 186 7.02 -19.48 6.05
CA GLU A 186 8.01 -20.44 6.55
C GLU A 186 7.41 -21.78 6.99
N GLY A 187 6.11 -21.99 6.82
CA GLY A 187 5.42 -23.23 7.22
C GLY A 187 5.30 -23.42 8.74
N ARG A 188 5.53 -22.36 9.53
CA ARG A 188 5.45 -22.39 11.01
C ARG A 188 4.03 -22.15 11.54
N ALA A 189 3.12 -21.65 10.70
CA ALA A 189 1.74 -21.37 11.04
C ALA A 189 0.84 -21.58 9.80
N PRO A 190 -0.48 -21.80 9.98
CA PRO A 190 -1.42 -21.77 8.86
C PRO A 190 -1.48 -20.36 8.22
N ALA A 191 -2.06 -20.28 7.02
CA ALA A 191 -2.32 -19.01 6.35
C ALA A 191 -3.10 -18.06 7.27
N PRO A 192 -2.73 -16.76 7.36
CA PRO A 192 -3.39 -15.80 8.24
C PRO A 192 -4.68 -15.28 7.57
N VAL A 193 -5.56 -16.20 7.21
CA VAL A 193 -6.89 -15.91 6.65
C VAL A 193 -7.73 -15.28 7.75
N ALA A 194 -8.26 -14.08 7.55
CA ALA A 194 -9.24 -13.52 8.47
C ALA A 194 -10.65 -13.75 7.89
N CYS A 195 -11.17 -14.96 8.12
CA CYS A 195 -12.50 -15.35 7.64
C CYS A 195 -13.63 -14.46 8.20
N ASP A 196 -13.41 -13.82 9.36
CA ASP A 196 -14.42 -13.01 10.05
C ASP A 196 -14.19 -11.50 9.90
N ARG A 197 -13.31 -11.08 8.98
CA ARG A 197 -13.04 -9.66 8.74
C ARG A 197 -13.34 -9.31 7.29
N PRO A 198 -13.97 -8.15 7.04
CA PRO A 198 -14.26 -7.72 5.67
C PRO A 198 -12.98 -7.20 5.01
N LEU A 199 -12.11 -8.09 4.57
CA LEU A 199 -10.83 -7.77 3.95
C LEU A 199 -10.92 -7.76 2.43
N PHE A 200 -10.11 -6.90 1.81
CA PHE A 200 -9.92 -6.85 0.36
C PHE A 200 -9.38 -8.17 -0.22
N ARG A 201 -9.74 -8.46 -1.47
CA ARG A 201 -9.20 -9.54 -2.33
C ARG A 201 -8.62 -8.96 -3.62
N PRO A 202 -7.47 -9.45 -4.10
CA PRO A 202 -6.87 -8.98 -5.36
C PRO A 202 -7.84 -9.07 -6.53
N PHE A 203 -7.78 -8.07 -7.42
CA PHE A 203 -8.63 -8.01 -8.61
C PHE A 203 -8.08 -8.87 -9.75
N MET A 204 -8.98 -9.58 -10.44
CA MET A 204 -8.71 -10.06 -11.80
C MET A 204 -8.54 -8.85 -12.74
N LEU A 205 -7.47 -8.83 -13.52
CA LEU A 205 -7.18 -7.72 -14.45
C LEU A 205 -7.49 -8.11 -15.89
N ALA A 206 -7.92 -7.12 -16.68
CA ALA A 206 -8.17 -7.29 -18.11
C ALA A 206 -6.92 -6.97 -18.93
N HIS A 207 -6.76 -7.67 -20.05
CA HIS A 207 -5.79 -7.36 -21.09
C HIS A 207 -6.51 -6.72 -22.28
N PRO A 208 -5.91 -5.72 -22.95
CA PRO A 208 -6.49 -5.15 -24.14
C PRO A 208 -6.58 -6.22 -25.23
N LEU A 209 -7.75 -6.32 -25.87
CA LEU A 209 -7.91 -7.11 -27.08
C LEU A 209 -7.30 -6.29 -28.23
N ALA A 210 -6.15 -6.75 -28.75
CA ALA A 210 -5.51 -6.16 -29.92
C ALA A 210 -6.23 -6.62 -31.21
N ASP A 211 -5.50 -7.00 -32.26
CA ASP A 211 -6.07 -7.48 -33.53
C ASP A 211 -6.64 -8.91 -33.46
N ALA A 212 -6.78 -9.48 -32.26
CA ALA A 212 -7.29 -10.83 -32.07
C ALA A 212 -8.81 -10.87 -32.32
N VAL A 213 -9.25 -11.78 -33.18
CA VAL A 213 -10.66 -12.09 -33.40
C VAL A 213 -11.07 -13.17 -32.41
N VAL A 214 -12.14 -12.89 -31.66
CA VAL A 214 -12.71 -13.82 -30.68
C VAL A 214 -14.06 -14.33 -31.14
N ASP A 215 -14.41 -15.56 -30.74
CA ASP A 215 -15.74 -16.11 -30.94
C ASP A 215 -16.67 -15.71 -29.79
N LEU A 216 -17.69 -14.89 -30.04
CA LEU A 216 -18.60 -14.42 -29.00
C LEU A 216 -19.42 -15.53 -28.32
N ARG A 217 -19.34 -16.78 -28.80
CA ARG A 217 -19.89 -17.94 -28.08
C ARG A 217 -19.08 -18.32 -26.84
N ASP A 218 -17.79 -18.00 -26.84
CA ASP A 218 -16.85 -18.31 -25.75
C ASP A 218 -16.71 -17.16 -24.75
N TYR A 219 -17.29 -15.99 -25.04
CA TYR A 219 -17.13 -14.77 -24.26
C TYR A 219 -18.46 -14.11 -23.93
N ALA A 220 -18.50 -13.42 -22.79
CA ALA A 220 -19.53 -12.45 -22.48
C ALA A 220 -19.02 -11.04 -22.76
N ALA A 221 -19.90 -10.17 -23.27
CA ALA A 221 -19.60 -8.76 -23.48
C ALA A 221 -20.39 -7.91 -22.49
N GLU A 222 -19.67 -7.11 -21.71
CA GLU A 222 -20.27 -6.14 -20.79
C GLU A 222 -19.78 -4.72 -21.07
N TRP A 223 -20.63 -3.74 -20.75
CA TRP A 223 -20.24 -2.34 -20.85
C TRP A 223 -19.07 -2.04 -19.90
N LYS A 224 -18.03 -1.42 -20.43
CA LYS A 224 -16.98 -0.81 -19.61
C LYS A 224 -17.48 0.53 -19.09
N TRP A 225 -17.87 0.55 -17.83
CA TRP A 225 -18.32 1.76 -17.15
C TRP A 225 -17.17 2.73 -16.86
N ASP A 226 -17.49 4.02 -16.74
CA ASP A 226 -16.54 5.09 -16.44
C ASP A 226 -16.75 5.60 -15.00
N GLY A 227 -16.30 4.79 -14.06
CA GLY A 227 -16.36 5.06 -12.63
C GLY A 227 -15.03 4.75 -11.95
N ILE A 228 -15.10 4.24 -10.72
CA ILE A 228 -13.97 3.51 -10.15
C ILE A 228 -14.38 2.08 -9.80
N ARG A 229 -13.48 1.14 -10.06
CA ARG A 229 -13.63 -0.23 -9.59
C ARG A 229 -13.59 -0.28 -8.06
N VAL A 230 -14.58 -0.95 -7.49
CA VAL A 230 -14.68 -1.19 -6.05
C VAL A 230 -14.98 -2.65 -5.77
N GLN A 231 -14.46 -3.11 -4.65
CA GLN A 231 -14.90 -4.36 -4.04
C GLN A 231 -15.73 -4.03 -2.80
N ILE A 232 -16.91 -4.63 -2.70
CA ILE A 232 -17.74 -4.55 -1.49
C ILE A 232 -17.58 -5.87 -0.76
N VAL A 233 -17.21 -5.80 0.51
CA VAL A 233 -17.00 -6.97 1.36
C VAL A 233 -17.89 -6.83 2.58
N ARG A 234 -18.73 -7.84 2.84
CA ARG A 234 -19.51 -7.93 4.06
C ARG A 234 -19.29 -9.26 4.75
N VAL A 235 -18.84 -9.19 6.00
CA VAL A 235 -18.53 -10.33 6.85
C VAL A 235 -18.76 -9.91 8.30
N GLY A 236 -19.35 -10.78 9.12
CA GLY A 236 -19.50 -10.53 10.56
C GLY A 236 -20.35 -9.29 10.88
N GLY A 237 -21.29 -8.93 9.99
CA GLY A 237 -22.15 -7.76 10.13
C GLY A 237 -21.51 -6.42 9.73
N GLU A 238 -20.22 -6.40 9.39
CA GLU A 238 -19.48 -5.21 8.95
C GLU A 238 -19.36 -5.19 7.42
N THR A 239 -19.71 -4.07 6.78
CA THR A 239 -19.54 -3.86 5.34
C THR A 239 -18.41 -2.87 5.09
N ARG A 240 -17.46 -3.23 4.21
CA ARG A 240 -16.39 -2.35 3.74
C ARG A 240 -16.37 -2.23 2.23
N LEU A 241 -15.91 -1.06 1.77
CA LEU A 241 -15.67 -0.77 0.37
C LEU A 241 -14.19 -0.50 0.14
N TYR A 242 -13.62 -1.21 -0.81
CA TYR A 242 -12.22 -1.07 -1.18
C TYR A 242 -12.07 -0.54 -2.59
N SER A 243 -11.16 0.42 -2.77
CA SER A 243 -10.76 0.92 -4.09
C SER A 243 -9.91 -0.10 -4.85
N ARG A 244 -9.60 0.19 -6.12
CA ARG A 244 -8.63 -0.59 -6.92
C ARG A 244 -7.29 -0.85 -6.20
N GLY A 245 -6.83 0.10 -5.39
CA GLY A 245 -5.56 0.00 -4.65
C GLY A 245 -5.65 -0.79 -3.33
N GLY A 246 -6.85 -1.24 -2.94
CA GLY A 246 -7.12 -1.84 -1.64
C GLY A 246 -7.31 -0.83 -0.50
N ASP A 247 -7.48 0.46 -0.82
CA ASP A 247 -7.77 1.50 0.16
C ASP A 247 -9.22 1.40 0.64
N ASP A 248 -9.44 1.48 1.94
CA ASP A 248 -10.78 1.52 2.55
C ASP A 248 -11.43 2.89 2.30
N ILE A 249 -12.47 2.91 1.47
CA ILE A 249 -13.24 4.11 1.10
C ILE A 249 -14.64 4.13 1.73
N THR A 250 -14.92 3.25 2.69
CA THR A 250 -16.25 3.04 3.28
C THR A 250 -16.85 4.34 3.82
N ALA A 251 -16.06 5.17 4.51
CA ALA A 251 -16.51 6.42 5.10
C ALA A 251 -16.94 7.49 4.07
N ALA A 252 -16.47 7.40 2.83
CA ALA A 252 -16.89 8.28 1.73
C ALA A 252 -18.19 7.82 1.06
N PHE A 253 -18.57 6.55 1.24
CA PHE A 253 -19.71 5.88 0.61
C PHE A 253 -20.58 5.09 1.60
N PRO A 254 -21.05 5.72 2.70
CA PRO A 254 -21.88 5.05 3.70
C PRO A 254 -23.25 4.62 3.15
N ASP A 255 -23.74 5.30 2.10
CA ASP A 255 -24.95 4.95 1.35
C ASP A 255 -24.82 3.57 0.69
N ILE A 256 -23.66 3.25 0.12
CA ILE A 256 -23.41 1.93 -0.47
C ILE A 256 -23.19 0.87 0.61
N ALA A 257 -22.39 1.19 1.63
CA ALA A 257 -22.11 0.27 2.72
C ALA A 257 -23.39 -0.17 3.44
N GLY A 258 -24.31 0.77 3.67
CA GLY A 258 -25.61 0.49 4.30
C GLY A 258 -26.61 -0.25 3.40
N ALA A 259 -26.49 -0.13 2.07
CA ALA A 259 -27.38 -0.81 1.13
C ALA A 259 -27.01 -2.29 0.90
N PHE A 260 -25.74 -2.67 1.12
CA PHE A 260 -25.27 -4.04 0.93
C PHE A 260 -25.37 -4.83 2.25
N THR A 261 -26.35 -5.73 2.33
CA THR A 261 -26.72 -6.45 3.56
C THR A 261 -26.44 -7.95 3.52
N ALA A 262 -26.13 -8.52 2.36
CA ALA A 262 -25.78 -9.92 2.19
C ALA A 262 -24.29 -10.15 2.51
N ASP A 263 -23.98 -11.19 3.27
CA ASP A 263 -22.58 -11.58 3.49
C ASP A 263 -21.97 -12.09 2.18
N GLY A 264 -20.73 -11.68 1.90
CA GLY A 264 -20.04 -12.02 0.67
C GLY A 264 -19.08 -10.94 0.18
N VAL A 265 -18.47 -11.21 -0.97
CA VAL A 265 -17.52 -10.31 -1.65
C VAL A 265 -17.96 -10.14 -3.08
N VAL A 266 -18.24 -8.90 -3.49
CA VAL A 266 -18.66 -8.57 -4.85
C VAL A 266 -17.77 -7.50 -5.47
N ASP A 267 -17.63 -7.56 -6.79
CA ASP A 267 -16.84 -6.63 -7.58
C ASP A 267 -17.75 -5.85 -8.53
N GLY A 268 -17.46 -4.56 -8.67
CA GLY A 268 -18.30 -3.66 -9.44
C GLY A 268 -17.66 -2.32 -9.73
N GLU A 269 -18.39 -1.52 -10.51
CA GLU A 269 -18.02 -0.15 -10.79
C GLU A 269 -18.87 0.82 -9.95
N LEU A 270 -18.21 1.59 -9.09
CA LEU A 270 -18.82 2.68 -8.34
C LEU A 270 -18.98 3.91 -9.21
N MET A 271 -20.19 4.44 -9.23
CA MET A 271 -20.58 5.63 -10.01
C MET A 271 -21.52 6.51 -9.18
N VAL A 272 -21.76 7.73 -9.66
CA VAL A 272 -22.77 8.64 -9.11
C VAL A 272 -23.95 8.69 -10.09
N ARG A 273 -25.19 8.74 -9.58
CA ARG A 273 -26.37 8.90 -10.43
C ARG A 273 -26.41 10.28 -11.07
N GLY A 274 -26.81 10.35 -12.33
CA GLY A 274 -26.94 11.58 -13.11
C GLY A 274 -27.59 11.35 -14.47
N THR A 275 -27.33 12.25 -15.42
CA THR A 275 -27.94 12.25 -16.77
C THR A 275 -26.90 12.14 -17.91
N ALA A 276 -25.64 11.82 -17.60
CA ALA A 276 -24.51 12.00 -18.52
C ALA A 276 -24.02 10.74 -19.23
N GLN A 277 -24.23 9.55 -18.65
CA GLN A 277 -23.64 8.30 -19.14
C GLN A 277 -24.58 7.10 -18.97
N GLY A 278 -24.72 6.27 -20.00
CA GLY A 278 -25.46 5.00 -19.94
C GLY A 278 -26.96 5.11 -20.23
N ILE A 279 -27.52 4.03 -20.76
CA ILE A 279 -28.97 3.86 -20.98
C ILE A 279 -29.61 3.64 -19.61
N ALA A 280 -30.68 4.38 -19.33
CA ALA A 280 -31.30 4.48 -18.02
C ALA A 280 -31.54 3.11 -17.36
N LEU A 281 -30.80 2.82 -16.28
CA LEU A 281 -31.06 1.67 -15.42
C LEU A 281 -32.23 2.06 -14.49
N GLY A 282 -33.43 2.13 -15.06
CA GLY A 282 -34.61 2.74 -14.45
C GLY A 282 -34.74 4.24 -14.78
N ALA A 283 -35.00 5.09 -13.78
CA ALA A 283 -35.23 6.53 -13.95
C ALA A 283 -33.96 7.42 -13.91
N ALA A 284 -32.76 6.83 -13.89
CA ALA A 284 -31.51 7.59 -13.83
C ALA A 284 -30.38 6.89 -14.59
N SER A 285 -29.49 7.70 -15.17
CA SER A 285 -28.24 7.27 -15.80
C SER A 285 -27.05 7.53 -14.84
N ALA A 286 -25.82 7.28 -15.26
CA ALA A 286 -24.63 7.68 -14.53
C ALA A 286 -24.30 9.17 -14.81
N ALA A 287 -23.74 9.84 -13.80
CA ALA A 287 -23.12 11.16 -13.94
C ALA A 287 -21.73 11.04 -14.56
N SER A 288 -21.07 12.17 -14.82
CA SER A 288 -19.67 12.17 -15.26
C SER A 288 -18.73 11.72 -14.13
N PHE A 289 -17.56 11.19 -14.50
CA PHE A 289 -16.50 10.83 -13.56
C PHE A 289 -16.12 11.99 -12.61
N ASN A 290 -16.18 13.24 -13.07
CA ASN A 290 -15.92 14.42 -12.25
C ASN A 290 -16.90 14.57 -11.06
N ALA A 291 -18.15 14.13 -11.21
CA ALA A 291 -19.12 14.13 -10.11
C ALA A 291 -18.72 13.12 -9.02
N LEU A 292 -18.20 11.96 -9.41
CA LEU A 292 -17.68 10.94 -8.49
C LEU A 292 -16.41 11.42 -7.76
N GLN A 293 -15.52 12.13 -8.46
CA GLN A 293 -14.30 12.69 -7.84
C GLN A 293 -14.58 13.60 -6.64
N GLN A 294 -15.71 14.33 -6.63
CA GLN A 294 -16.09 15.19 -5.50
C GLN A 294 -16.30 14.41 -4.20
N ARG A 295 -16.64 13.11 -4.31
CA ARG A 295 -16.80 12.19 -3.16
C ARG A 295 -15.48 11.51 -2.79
N LEU A 296 -14.66 11.11 -3.76
CA LEU A 296 -13.50 10.24 -3.54
C LEU A 296 -12.41 10.79 -2.63
N GLY A 297 -12.21 12.11 -2.60
CA GLY A 297 -11.19 12.74 -1.75
C GLY A 297 -11.64 13.03 -0.31
N ARG A 298 -12.85 12.61 0.08
CA ARG A 298 -13.47 13.01 1.36
C ARG A 298 -13.28 11.92 2.42
N LYS A 299 -12.77 12.30 3.59
CA LYS A 299 -12.71 11.40 4.77
C LYS A 299 -14.10 11.09 5.34
N MET A 300 -15.04 12.03 5.23
CA MET A 300 -16.45 11.86 5.51
C MET A 300 -17.26 12.70 4.54
N VAL A 301 -18.36 12.14 4.04
CA VAL A 301 -19.28 12.81 3.11
C VAL A 301 -20.39 13.54 3.87
N SER A 302 -20.80 14.73 3.41
CA SER A 302 -21.88 15.48 4.05
C SER A 302 -23.26 14.98 3.61
N ALA A 303 -24.28 15.15 4.47
CA ALA A 303 -25.67 14.79 4.13
C ALA A 303 -26.17 15.48 2.84
N LYS A 304 -25.76 16.74 2.61
CA LYS A 304 -26.06 17.46 1.37
C LYS A 304 -25.52 16.73 0.14
N LEU A 305 -24.25 16.31 0.19
CA LEU A 305 -23.61 15.66 -0.95
C LEU A 305 -24.18 14.26 -1.20
N LEU A 306 -24.58 13.52 -0.15
CA LEU A 306 -25.32 12.26 -0.27
C LEU A 306 -26.65 12.45 -1.01
N ALA A 307 -27.39 13.51 -0.71
CA ALA A 307 -28.67 13.79 -1.35
C ALA A 307 -28.52 14.26 -2.81
N THR A 308 -27.50 15.08 -3.11
CA THR A 308 -27.32 15.66 -4.46
C THR A 308 -26.53 14.78 -5.42
N ALA A 309 -25.72 13.85 -4.89
CA ALA A 309 -24.85 12.98 -5.67
C ALA A 309 -24.88 11.53 -5.11
N PRO A 310 -26.06 10.89 -5.10
CA PRO A 310 -26.19 9.52 -4.59
C PRO A 310 -25.36 8.56 -5.44
N ALA A 311 -24.60 7.71 -4.78
CA ALA A 311 -23.78 6.72 -5.48
C ALA A 311 -24.60 5.47 -5.78
N PHE A 312 -24.11 4.69 -6.74
CA PHE A 312 -24.55 3.31 -6.95
C PHE A 312 -23.37 2.49 -7.45
N VAL A 313 -23.45 1.17 -7.28
CA VAL A 313 -22.46 0.24 -7.81
C VAL A 313 -23.12 -0.64 -8.85
N ARG A 314 -22.48 -0.75 -10.01
CA ARG A 314 -22.84 -1.73 -11.03
C ARG A 314 -21.97 -2.98 -10.82
N LEU A 315 -22.55 -3.99 -10.19
CA LEU A 315 -21.88 -5.27 -9.96
C LEU A 315 -21.72 -6.06 -11.28
N TYR A 316 -20.57 -6.69 -11.43
CA TYR A 316 -20.26 -7.54 -12.58
C TYR A 316 -19.62 -8.89 -12.20
N ASP A 317 -19.20 -9.07 -10.95
CA ASP A 317 -18.74 -10.37 -10.47
C ASP A 317 -19.04 -10.57 -8.97
N VAL A 318 -19.12 -11.83 -8.56
CA VAL A 318 -19.21 -12.27 -7.17
C VAL A 318 -18.03 -13.21 -6.90
N LEU A 319 -17.28 -12.92 -5.84
CA LEU A 319 -16.11 -13.69 -5.45
C LEU A 319 -16.46 -14.62 -4.29
N PHE A 320 -17.30 -14.15 -3.37
CA PHE A 320 -17.80 -14.94 -2.25
C PHE A 320 -19.31 -14.76 -2.09
N GLU A 321 -20.03 -15.86 -1.91
CA GLU A 321 -21.43 -15.87 -1.48
C GLU A 321 -21.49 -16.39 -0.05
N GLY A 322 -21.83 -15.53 0.91
CA GLY A 322 -21.65 -15.83 2.33
C GLY A 322 -20.18 -16.11 2.65
N THR A 323 -19.87 -17.37 2.94
CA THR A 323 -18.50 -17.85 3.23
C THR A 323 -17.92 -18.72 2.12
N GLU A 324 -18.70 -19.06 1.09
CA GLU A 324 -18.26 -19.87 -0.03
C GLU A 324 -17.42 -19.04 -1.00
N ASP A 325 -16.18 -19.45 -1.25
CA ASP A 325 -15.36 -18.91 -2.33
C ASP A 325 -15.83 -19.49 -3.66
N VAL A 326 -16.42 -18.65 -4.52
CA VAL A 326 -16.99 -19.08 -5.80
C VAL A 326 -16.08 -18.76 -6.98
N ARG A 327 -14.86 -18.24 -6.74
CA ARG A 327 -13.93 -17.80 -7.80
C ARG A 327 -13.56 -18.91 -8.80
N ASP A 328 -13.49 -20.16 -8.33
CA ASP A 328 -13.18 -21.32 -9.16
C ASP A 328 -14.36 -21.78 -10.05
N LEU A 329 -15.57 -21.27 -9.82
CA LEU A 329 -16.72 -21.56 -10.67
C LEU A 329 -16.65 -20.79 -12.00
N PRO A 330 -17.22 -21.32 -13.10
CA PRO A 330 -17.31 -20.58 -14.36
C PRO A 330 -18.04 -19.24 -14.19
N TRP A 331 -17.63 -18.22 -14.96
CA TRP A 331 -18.24 -16.89 -14.91
C TRP A 331 -19.77 -16.92 -15.07
N SER A 332 -20.31 -17.80 -15.93
CA SER A 332 -21.75 -17.94 -16.14
C SER A 332 -22.50 -18.40 -14.88
N VAL A 333 -21.87 -19.20 -14.02
CA VAL A 333 -22.45 -19.64 -12.75
C VAL A 333 -22.37 -18.52 -11.73
N ARG A 334 -21.22 -17.84 -11.64
CA ARG A 334 -21.07 -16.68 -10.76
C ARG A 334 -22.04 -15.56 -11.11
N ARG A 335 -22.28 -15.30 -12.40
CA ARG A 335 -23.19 -14.26 -12.89
C ARG A 335 -24.66 -14.47 -12.51
N LEU A 336 -25.06 -15.71 -12.23
CA LEU A 336 -26.42 -16.05 -11.81
C LEU A 336 -26.64 -15.91 -10.29
N ARG A 337 -25.57 -15.96 -9.50
CA ARG A 337 -25.58 -15.69 -8.06
C ARG A 337 -25.59 -14.17 -7.83
#